data_AF-A0A9D3PLP0-F1
#
_entry.id   AF-A0A9D3PLP0-F1
#
_cell.length_a   1.000
_cell.length_b   1.000
_cell.length_c   1.000
_cell.angle_alpha   90.00
_cell.angle_beta   90.00
_cell.angle_gamma   90.00
#
_symmetry.space_group_name_H-M   'P 1'
#
loop_
_entity.id
_entity.type
_entity.pdbx_description
1 polymer ?
#
loop_
_entity_poly.entity_id
_entity_poly.type
_entity_poly.pdbx_seq_one_letter_code
_entity_poly.pdbx_strand_id
1 'polypeptide(L)'
;MKKFNIRKVLDGLTAVSSSSASPQPGNRENDLIQETLQSEHFQLCKTVRHGFPYQPSSMAFDPVQKILAIGTQNGALRLYPFP
;
A
#
# COMPACT_ATOMS: atom_id res chain seq x y z
N MET A 1 -11.12 -34.80 -9.32
CA MET A 1 -10.80 -33.50 -8.68
C MET A 1 -11.82 -32.48 -9.16
N LYS A 2 -12.60 -31.89 -8.26
CA LYS A 2 -13.75 -31.02 -8.62
C LYS A 2 -13.22 -29.64 -9.04
N LYS A 3 -13.47 -29.27 -10.30
CA LYS A 3 -12.90 -28.08 -10.94
C LYS A 3 -13.62 -26.82 -10.45
N PHE A 4 -12.99 -26.08 -9.53
CA PHE A 4 -13.52 -24.82 -9.01
C PHE A 4 -13.39 -23.71 -10.07
N ASN A 5 -14.51 -23.12 -10.48
CA ASN A 5 -14.58 -22.09 -11.52
C ASN A 5 -14.58 -20.69 -10.89
N ILE A 6 -13.43 -20.04 -10.90
CA ILE A 6 -13.14 -18.74 -10.24
C ILE A 6 -13.94 -17.58 -10.87
N ARG A 7 -14.37 -17.74 -12.14
CA ARG A 7 -15.14 -16.70 -12.85
C ARG A 7 -16.46 -16.34 -12.15
N LYS A 8 -17.13 -17.32 -11.52
CA LYS A 8 -18.38 -17.07 -10.78
C LYS A 8 -18.19 -16.36 -9.45
N VAL A 9 -16.97 -16.36 -8.89
CA VAL A 9 -16.68 -15.70 -7.60
C VAL A 9 -16.53 -14.19 -7.81
N LEU A 10 -15.99 -13.77 -8.96
CA LEU A 10 -15.74 -12.37 -9.26
C LEU A 10 -17.03 -11.59 -9.55
N ASP A 11 -18.04 -12.22 -10.17
CA ASP A 11 -19.35 -11.61 -10.41
C ASP A 11 -20.10 -11.31 -9.10
N GLY A 12 -19.76 -11.98 -7.99
CA GLY A 12 -20.34 -11.72 -6.67
C GLY A 12 -19.84 -10.43 -6.01
N LEU A 13 -18.71 -9.87 -6.47
CA LEU A 13 -18.12 -8.65 -5.89
C LEU A 13 -18.57 -7.38 -6.62
N THR A 14 -18.97 -7.47 -7.89
CA THR A 14 -19.43 -6.29 -8.66
C THR A 14 -20.89 -5.94 -8.37
N ALA A 15 -21.71 -6.93 -7.99
CA ALA A 15 -23.11 -6.72 -7.64
C ALA A 15 -23.33 -5.95 -6.32
N VAL A 16 -22.32 -5.88 -5.44
CA VAL A 16 -22.40 -5.08 -4.20
C VAL A 16 -22.34 -3.57 -4.47
N SER A 17 -21.97 -3.17 -5.70
CA SER A 17 -21.85 -1.77 -6.10
C SER A 17 -22.97 -1.28 -7.03
N SER A 18 -23.92 -2.13 -7.39
CA SER A 18 -25.09 -1.74 -8.20
C SER A 18 -26.38 -1.89 -7.40
N SER A 19 -26.60 -0.99 -6.46
CA SER A 19 -27.91 -0.71 -5.88
C SER A 19 -28.80 0.01 -6.91
N SER A 20 -29.56 -0.75 -7.69
CA SER A 20 -30.74 -0.19 -8.35
C SER A 20 -31.89 -1.21 -8.43
N ALA A 21 -33.00 -0.81 -7.78
CA ALA A 21 -34.37 -1.26 -7.92
C ALA A 21 -34.89 -2.42 -7.04
N SER A 22 -35.34 -2.11 -5.82
CA SER A 22 -36.71 -2.37 -5.33
C SER A 22 -36.91 -1.88 -3.88
N PRO A 23 -38.14 -1.46 -3.48
CA PRO A 23 -38.40 -0.93 -2.14
C PRO A 23 -38.71 -2.07 -1.15
N GLN A 24 -37.75 -2.45 -0.30
CA GLN A 24 -38.01 -3.30 0.86
C GLN A 24 -37.79 -2.54 2.18
N PRO A 25 -38.76 -2.55 3.11
CA PRO A 25 -38.61 -1.99 4.44
C PRO A 25 -38.10 -3.08 5.38
N GLY A 26 -36.79 -3.15 5.60
CA GLY A 26 -36.23 -4.10 6.56
C GLY A 26 -34.70 -4.04 6.56
N ASN A 27 -34.15 -3.48 7.64
CA ASN A 27 -32.72 -3.36 7.95
C ASN A 27 -31.93 -2.18 7.36
N ARG A 28 -32.45 -0.97 7.59
CA ARG A 28 -31.79 0.33 7.38
C ARG A 28 -30.74 0.70 8.44
N GLU A 29 -30.14 -0.24 9.15
CA GLU A 29 -29.14 0.11 10.16
C GLU A 29 -27.80 0.58 9.54
N ASN A 30 -27.51 0.19 8.29
CA ASN A 30 -26.38 0.75 7.53
C ASN A 30 -26.66 2.16 6.95
N ASP A 31 -27.93 2.62 6.92
CA ASP A 31 -28.30 3.93 6.37
C ASP A 31 -28.11 5.08 7.38
N LEU A 32 -27.82 4.80 8.66
CA LEU A 32 -27.66 5.86 9.68
C LEU A 32 -26.27 6.51 9.70
N ILE A 33 -25.28 5.92 9.02
CA ILE A 33 -23.91 6.43 9.00
C ILE A 33 -23.59 6.89 7.59
N GLN A 34 -23.69 8.20 7.37
CA GLN A 34 -23.29 8.82 6.11
C GLN A 34 -21.78 8.64 5.92
N GLU A 35 -21.36 7.93 4.87
CA GLU A 35 -19.95 7.79 4.54
C GLU A 35 -19.40 9.11 4.01
N THR A 36 -18.55 9.76 4.82
CA THR A 36 -17.97 11.08 4.52
C THR A 36 -16.60 10.98 3.87
N LEU A 37 -15.99 9.81 3.89
CA LEU A 37 -14.65 9.60 3.35
C LEU A 37 -14.72 9.30 1.86
N GLN A 38 -13.99 10.08 1.07
CA GLN A 38 -13.87 9.92 -0.39
C GLN A 38 -12.47 9.48 -0.76
N SER A 39 -12.31 8.94 -1.96
CA SER A 39 -11.00 8.50 -2.45
C SER A 39 -9.99 9.65 -2.50
N GLU A 40 -10.41 10.88 -2.80
CA GLU A 40 -9.55 12.07 -2.74
C GLU A 40 -9.00 12.41 -1.33
N HIS A 41 -9.58 11.86 -0.26
CA HIS A 41 -9.03 12.03 1.09
C HIS A 41 -7.82 11.13 1.35
N PHE A 42 -7.53 10.19 0.46
CA PHE A 42 -6.44 9.23 0.61
C PHE A 42 -5.46 9.32 -0.54
N GLN A 43 -4.17 9.32 -0.21
CA GLN A 43 -3.11 9.15 -1.20
C GLN A 43 -2.16 8.05 -0.76
N LEU A 44 -2.04 7.02 -1.59
CA LEU A 44 -1.03 6.00 -1.41
C LEU A 44 0.30 6.50 -1.98
N CYS A 45 1.30 6.66 -1.11
CA CYS A 45 2.66 7.03 -1.51
C CYS A 45 3.69 6.11 -0.84
N LYS A 46 4.82 5.90 -1.52
CA LYS A 46 6.00 5.26 -0.92
C LYS A 46 6.71 6.28 -0.07
N THR A 47 6.89 5.97 1.21
CA THR A 47 7.50 6.90 2.18
C THR A 47 9.01 6.74 2.19
N VAL A 48 9.51 5.63 2.74
CA VAL A 48 10.94 5.36 2.94
C VAL A 48 11.26 3.89 2.69
N ARG A 49 12.55 3.62 2.43
CA ARG A 49 13.08 2.26 2.37
C ARG A 49 13.85 1.94 3.65
N HIS A 50 13.38 0.94 4.38
CA HIS A 50 14.06 0.40 5.55
C HIS A 50 15.08 -0.68 5.14
N GLY A 51 15.87 -1.12 6.11
CA GLY A 51 16.84 -2.22 5.95
C GLY A 51 18.11 -1.84 5.18
N PHE A 52 18.93 -2.85 4.95
CA PHE A 52 20.22 -2.74 4.28
C PHE A 52 20.07 -2.72 2.75
N PRO A 53 20.86 -1.95 2.00
CA PRO A 53 20.76 -1.90 0.55
C PRO A 53 21.11 -3.25 -0.11
N TYR A 54 20.42 -3.57 -1.19
CA TYR A 54 20.73 -4.74 -2.01
C TYR A 54 21.98 -4.48 -2.87
N GLN A 55 22.87 -5.48 -2.97
CA GLN A 55 24.13 -5.40 -3.73
C GLN A 55 24.99 -4.17 -3.38
N PRO A 56 25.43 -4.04 -2.12
CA PRO A 56 26.42 -3.02 -1.77
C PRO A 56 27.70 -3.24 -2.58
N SER A 57 28.32 -2.17 -3.04
CA SER A 57 29.57 -2.21 -3.82
C SER A 57 30.66 -1.31 -3.23
N SER A 58 30.29 -0.30 -2.45
CA SER A 58 31.24 0.62 -1.83
C SER A 58 30.72 1.19 -0.51
N MET A 59 31.64 1.66 0.34
CA MET A 59 31.31 2.37 1.57
C MET A 59 32.37 3.43 1.90
N ALA A 60 31.94 4.51 2.56
CA ALA A 60 32.82 5.57 3.07
C ALA A 60 32.24 6.12 4.39
N PHE A 61 33.11 6.50 5.32
CA PHE A 61 32.70 7.07 6.61
C PHE A 61 33.38 8.42 6.83
N ASP A 62 32.60 9.43 7.22
CA ASP A 62 33.12 10.70 7.70
C ASP A 62 33.13 10.73 9.24
N PRO A 63 34.31 10.76 9.89
CA PRO A 63 34.41 10.77 11.35
C PRO A 63 33.98 12.10 11.98
N VAL A 64 34.01 13.22 11.25
CA VAL A 64 33.66 14.53 11.80
C VAL A 64 32.15 14.65 11.91
N GLN A 65 31.44 14.39 10.81
CA GLN A 65 29.97 14.45 10.77
C GLN A 65 29.31 13.17 11.29
N LYS A 66 30.09 12.09 11.48
CA LYS A 66 29.60 10.76 11.84
C LYS A 66 28.52 10.29 10.87
N ILE A 67 28.86 10.22 9.59
CA ILE A 67 27.96 9.75 8.54
C ILE A 67 28.61 8.58 7.81
N LEU A 68 27.85 7.48 7.67
CA LEU A 68 28.22 6.35 6.82
C LEU A 68 27.49 6.45 5.48
N ALA A 69 28.24 6.48 4.38
CA ALA A 69 27.73 6.37 3.03
C ALA A 69 27.93 4.94 2.49
N ILE A 70 26.89 4.34 1.92
CA ILE A 70 26.94 3.04 1.24
C ILE A 70 26.46 3.21 -0.20
N GLY A 71 27.30 2.81 -1.16
CA GLY A 71 26.97 2.74 -2.58
C GLY A 71 26.58 1.32 -3.01
N THR A 72 25.70 1.21 -4.00
CA THR A 72 25.25 -0.07 -4.58
C THR A 72 25.66 -0.22 -6.04
N GLN A 73 25.63 -1.46 -6.56
CA GLN A 73 25.99 -1.74 -7.96
C GLN A 73 25.08 -1.03 -8.98
N ASN A 74 23.83 -0.74 -8.62
CA ASN A 74 22.90 0.01 -9.46
C ASN A 74 23.06 1.55 -9.35
N GLY A 75 24.10 2.03 -8.67
CA GLY A 75 24.41 3.46 -8.56
C GLY A 75 23.63 4.22 -7.49
N ALA A 76 22.84 3.55 -6.64
CA ALA A 76 22.19 4.22 -5.52
C ALA A 76 23.18 4.47 -4.37
N LEU A 77 23.00 5.58 -3.65
CA LEU A 77 23.78 5.94 -2.47
C LEU A 77 22.86 6.12 -1.27
N ARG A 78 23.19 5.49 -0.14
CA ARG A 78 22.46 5.61 1.13
C ARG A 78 23.36 6.24 2.20
N LEU A 79 22.85 7.28 2.85
CA LEU A 79 23.51 7.95 3.97
C LEU A 79 22.87 7.51 5.29
N TYR A 80 23.70 7.13 6.24
CA TYR A 80 23.33 6.68 7.58
C TYR A 80 23.99 7.61 8.61
N PRO A 81 23.27 8.61 9.13
CA PRO A 81 23.76 9.45 10.20
C PRO A 81 23.73 8.71 11.54
N PHE A 82 24.74 8.93 12.38
CA PHE A 82 24.75 8.46 13.76
C PHE A 82 24.28 9.59 14.72
N PRO A 83 23.59 9.25 15.82
CA PRO A 83 23.23 10.22 16.86
C PRO A 83 24.46 10.78 17.62
#